data_AF-A0A4R3XUY3-F1
#
_entry.id   AF-A0A4R3XUY3-F1
#
_cell.length_a   1.000
_cell.length_b   1.000
_cell.length_c   1.000
_cell.angle_alpha   90.00
_cell.angle_beta   90.00
_cell.angle_gamma   90.00
#
_symmetry.space_group_name_H-M   'P 1'
#
loop_
_entity.id
_entity.type
_entity.pdbx_description
1 polymer ?
#
loop_
_entity_poly.entity_id
_entity_poly.type
_entity_poly.pdbx_seq_one_letter_code
_entity_poly.pdbx_strand_id
1 'polypeptide(L)'
;MSKLNILSVPGLGIALDGPVRPKKRKTPNIKDYSKAGGSKKTSHTAKLIRVLNKAPEVMVKVSGSGKGQGHVLAHMTYITRNGKIEAENERGETIAGLDEVQELFEQWGFDANNSERNRAKSVHIVLSMPNGTDPNAVLWAARKFAQEAFSQNHQYLMALHTDTDHPHVHLAVKTQGFDMTYLKRSKADLQEWREMFAGKLREQGIQAEATPRRARGVAVKGKSQSMHHLTFDKDKHGNPRSKGSTVLKEKVEGLIREIDGQTVSKDRPWEKAMADKQMEVREAYINIEKNLRASADNESHKVADKLALFLKQMPPIETERMKLQRQLAQVMSVQQEVASVGKQDPTKSR
;
A
#
# COMPACT_ATOMS: atom_id res chain seq x y z
N MET A 1 27.13 5.02 19.55
CA MET A 1 25.69 5.38 19.58
C MET A 1 25.06 4.73 20.79
N SER A 2 24.68 5.51 21.80
CA SER A 2 23.93 5.01 22.96
C SER A 2 22.66 4.31 22.46
N LYS A 3 22.43 3.08 22.90
CA LYS A 3 21.22 2.33 22.56
C LYS A 3 20.05 3.04 23.25
N LEU A 4 19.37 3.92 22.52
CA LEU A 4 18.04 4.44 22.82
C LEU A 4 17.17 3.29 23.36
N ASN A 5 16.84 3.31 24.65
CA ASN A 5 16.06 2.25 25.29
C ASN A 5 14.56 2.44 25.07
N ILE A 6 14.18 2.82 23.83
CA ILE A 6 12.80 2.95 23.34
C ILE A 6 12.13 1.56 23.21
N LEU A 7 12.90 0.50 23.42
CA LEU A 7 12.53 -0.91 23.23
C LEU A 7 11.48 -1.42 24.23
N SER A 8 11.17 -0.67 25.29
CA SER A 8 10.18 -1.03 26.32
C SER A 8 8.85 -0.27 26.22
N VAL A 9 8.69 0.64 25.25
CA VAL A 9 7.54 1.55 25.20
C VAL A 9 6.25 0.80 24.85
N PRO A 10 5.24 0.78 25.75
CA PRO A 10 3.95 0.16 25.48
C PRO A 10 3.24 0.80 24.28
N GLY A 11 2.56 0.00 23.46
CA GLY A 11 1.77 0.49 22.32
C GLY A 11 2.55 0.70 21.01
N LEU A 12 3.88 0.55 20.99
CA LEU A 12 4.71 0.77 19.81
C LEU A 12 4.31 -0.11 18.59
N GLY A 13 3.93 -1.36 18.82
CA GLY A 13 3.42 -2.24 17.75
C GLY A 13 2.06 -1.79 17.21
N ILE A 14 1.16 -1.33 18.07
CA ILE A 14 -0.16 -0.82 17.65
C ILE A 14 0.01 0.43 16.79
N ALA A 15 0.92 1.33 17.20
CA ALA A 15 1.21 2.56 16.46
C ALA A 15 1.77 2.29 15.06
N LEU A 16 2.69 1.34 14.92
CA LEU A 16 3.45 1.10 13.69
C LEU A 16 2.84 0.05 12.76
N ASP A 17 2.27 -1.03 13.31
CA ASP A 17 1.73 -2.16 12.55
C ASP A 17 0.19 -2.13 12.48
N GLY A 18 -0.45 -1.25 13.25
CA GLY A 18 -1.90 -1.15 13.35
C GLY A 18 -2.56 -2.40 13.95
N PRO A 19 -3.90 -2.48 13.92
CA PRO A 19 -4.65 -3.59 14.53
C PRO A 19 -4.63 -4.88 13.66
N VAL A 20 -3.67 -5.03 12.74
CA VAL A 20 -3.58 -6.23 11.89
C VAL A 20 -3.11 -7.38 12.77
N ARG A 21 -4.00 -8.33 13.03
CA ARG A 21 -3.65 -9.53 13.82
C ARG A 21 -2.57 -10.31 13.08
N PRO A 22 -1.38 -10.51 13.66
CA PRO A 22 -0.36 -11.36 13.06
C PRO A 22 -0.88 -12.80 12.97
N LYS A 23 -0.43 -13.53 11.96
CA LYS A 23 -0.74 -14.95 11.83
C LYS A 23 -0.16 -15.69 13.04
N LYS A 24 -0.98 -16.45 13.79
CA LYS A 24 -0.45 -17.47 14.71
C LYS A 24 0.25 -18.51 13.83
N ARG A 25 1.57 -18.43 13.70
CA ARG A 25 2.34 -19.39 12.90
C ARG A 25 2.18 -20.78 13.53
N LYS A 26 1.62 -21.77 12.82
CA LYS A 26 2.13 -23.15 12.93
C LYS A 26 3.53 -23.05 12.36
N THR A 27 4.55 -23.29 13.18
CA THR A 27 5.96 -23.14 12.81
C THR A 27 6.22 -23.86 11.48
N PRO A 28 6.51 -23.14 10.38
CA PRO A 28 7.41 -23.70 9.38
C PRO A 28 8.75 -23.91 10.10
N ASN A 29 9.55 -24.88 9.67
CA ASN A 29 10.85 -25.15 10.26
C ASN A 29 11.79 -23.94 10.05
N ILE A 30 11.69 -22.97 10.96
CA ILE A 30 12.53 -21.78 11.12
C ILE A 30 13.67 -22.22 12.04
N LYS A 31 14.55 -23.08 11.56
CA LYS A 31 15.82 -23.33 12.26
C LYS A 31 16.93 -22.37 11.83
N ASP A 32 16.74 -21.60 10.74
CA ASP A 32 17.82 -20.73 10.22
C ASP A 32 17.63 -19.22 10.39
N TYR A 33 16.48 -18.73 10.85
CA TYR A 33 16.28 -17.27 11.05
C TYR A 33 16.21 -16.85 12.53
N SER A 34 16.49 -17.76 13.47
CA SER A 34 16.34 -17.55 14.92
C SER A 34 17.61 -17.15 15.67
N LYS A 35 18.71 -16.81 14.98
CA LYS A 35 19.85 -16.09 15.62
C LYS A 35 19.54 -14.63 16.00
N ALA A 36 18.29 -14.18 15.82
CA ALA A 36 17.87 -12.80 16.01
C ALA A 36 16.85 -12.63 17.15
N GLY A 37 17.01 -13.35 18.26
CA GLY A 37 16.17 -13.20 19.47
C GLY A 37 16.16 -11.80 20.11
N GLY A 38 17.06 -10.90 19.69
CA GLY A 38 17.09 -9.48 20.04
C GLY A 38 16.50 -8.51 18.99
N SER A 39 15.93 -9.00 17.88
CA SER A 39 15.64 -8.19 16.67
C SER A 39 14.26 -7.53 16.60
N LYS A 40 13.22 -8.09 17.23
CA LYS A 40 11.86 -7.53 17.08
C LYS A 40 11.71 -6.16 17.73
N LYS A 41 12.27 -5.94 18.91
CA LYS A 41 12.17 -4.65 19.61
C LYS A 41 13.03 -3.58 18.93
N THR A 42 14.25 -3.92 18.54
CA THR A 42 15.18 -3.01 17.83
C THR A 42 14.66 -2.62 16.45
N SER A 43 13.89 -3.52 15.82
CA SER A 43 13.17 -3.25 14.57
C SER A 43 12.12 -2.13 14.69
N HIS A 44 11.35 -2.08 15.80
CA HIS A 44 10.28 -1.09 15.95
C HIS A 44 10.80 0.33 16.18
N THR A 45 11.88 0.51 16.95
CA THR A 45 12.51 1.82 17.12
C THR A 45 13.07 2.34 15.79
N ALA A 46 13.77 1.48 15.04
CA ALA A 46 14.27 1.83 13.72
C ALA A 46 13.12 2.16 12.75
N LYS A 47 12.00 1.43 12.83
CA LYS A 47 10.76 1.69 12.08
C LYS A 47 10.16 3.05 12.45
N LEU A 48 10.02 3.36 13.75
CA LEU A 48 9.56 4.66 14.22
C LEU A 48 10.43 5.80 13.67
N ILE A 49 11.76 5.69 13.76
CA ILE A 49 12.68 6.71 13.25
C ILE A 49 12.47 6.93 11.74
N ARG A 50 12.30 5.86 10.95
CA ARG A 50 12.03 5.97 9.51
C ARG A 50 10.68 6.63 9.22
N VAL A 51 9.64 6.29 9.97
CA VAL A 51 8.33 6.95 9.87
C VAL A 51 8.44 8.45 10.17
N LEU A 52 9.11 8.81 11.26
CA LEU A 52 9.31 10.21 11.65
C LEU A 52 10.15 10.99 10.64
N ASN A 53 11.13 10.33 10.01
CA ASN A 53 11.93 10.91 8.93
C ASN A 53 11.24 10.85 7.55
N LYS A 54 9.97 10.41 7.48
CA LYS A 54 9.18 10.32 6.24
C LYS A 54 9.86 9.46 5.16
N ALA A 55 10.46 8.35 5.54
CA ALA A 55 10.97 7.36 4.59
C ALA A 55 9.85 6.96 3.60
N PRO A 56 10.14 6.82 2.30
CA PRO A 56 9.13 6.50 1.31
C PRO A 56 8.53 5.11 1.56
N GLU A 57 7.24 5.00 1.27
CA GLU A 57 6.47 3.80 1.54
C GLU A 57 6.46 2.89 0.31
N VAL A 58 6.90 1.65 0.49
CA VAL A 58 6.88 0.65 -0.58
C VAL A 58 5.45 0.22 -0.89
N MET A 59 5.23 -0.25 -2.12
CA MET A 59 3.96 -0.84 -2.51
C MET A 59 4.19 -2.28 -2.95
N VAL A 60 3.51 -3.21 -2.27
CA VAL A 60 3.32 -4.57 -2.76
C VAL A 60 1.82 -4.83 -2.85
N LYS A 61 1.35 -5.23 -4.03
CA LYS A 61 -0.04 -5.61 -4.26
C LYS A 61 -0.13 -6.87 -5.10
N VAL A 62 -1.20 -7.63 -4.87
CA VAL A 62 -1.67 -8.62 -5.84
C VAL A 62 -2.54 -7.87 -6.84
N SER A 63 -2.08 -7.75 -8.08
CA SER A 63 -2.78 -7.03 -9.16
C SER A 63 -3.84 -7.89 -9.83
N GLY A 64 -3.69 -9.21 -9.78
CA GLY A 64 -4.55 -10.15 -10.48
C GLY A 64 -4.20 -11.61 -10.23
N SER A 65 -4.87 -12.49 -10.97
CA SER A 65 -4.60 -13.92 -10.99
C SER A 65 -5.04 -14.53 -12.32
N GLY A 66 -4.23 -15.43 -12.89
CA GLY A 66 -4.61 -16.19 -14.08
C GLY A 66 -5.39 -17.44 -13.69
N LYS A 67 -6.65 -17.58 -14.13
CA LYS A 67 -7.46 -18.79 -13.89
C LYS A 67 -7.27 -19.85 -14.98
N GLY A 68 -7.02 -19.44 -16.21
CA GLY A 68 -6.75 -20.31 -17.35
C GLY A 68 -5.29 -20.21 -17.81
N GLN A 69 -4.83 -21.22 -18.54
CA GLN A 69 -3.50 -21.25 -19.17
C GLN A 69 -3.29 -20.01 -20.06
N GLY A 70 -4.25 -19.71 -20.95
CA GLY A 70 -4.17 -18.51 -21.80
C GLY A 70 -4.08 -17.19 -21.01
N HIS A 71 -4.71 -17.08 -19.84
CA HIS A 71 -4.56 -15.88 -18.99
C HIS A 71 -3.17 -15.77 -18.36
N VAL A 72 -2.52 -16.90 -18.08
CA VAL A 72 -1.14 -16.90 -17.56
C VAL A 72 -0.21 -16.44 -18.68
N LEU A 73 -0.29 -17.05 -19.86
CA LEU A 73 0.55 -16.68 -21.00
C LEU A 73 0.35 -15.21 -21.39
N ALA A 74 -0.90 -14.76 -21.51
CA ALA A 74 -1.20 -13.36 -21.80
C ALA A 74 -0.62 -12.39 -20.77
N HIS A 75 -0.52 -12.81 -19.50
CA HIS A 75 0.12 -11.99 -18.48
C HIS A 75 1.65 -12.01 -18.59
N MET A 76 2.27 -13.17 -18.83
CA MET A 76 3.71 -13.30 -19.05
C MET A 76 4.17 -12.47 -20.26
N THR A 77 3.43 -12.52 -21.37
CA THR A 77 3.71 -11.68 -22.54
C THR A 77 3.42 -10.21 -22.25
N TYR A 78 2.38 -9.87 -21.49
CA TYR A 78 2.11 -8.48 -21.08
C TYR A 78 3.26 -7.87 -20.27
N ILE A 79 3.77 -8.58 -19.25
CA ILE A 79 4.84 -8.07 -18.38
C ILE A 79 6.20 -8.02 -19.09
N THR A 80 6.40 -8.84 -20.12
CA THR A 80 7.63 -8.78 -20.96
C THR A 80 7.48 -7.88 -22.18
N ARG A 81 6.32 -7.20 -22.36
CA ARG A 81 5.98 -6.44 -23.58
C ARG A 81 6.16 -7.27 -24.86
N ASN A 82 5.71 -8.52 -24.82
CA ASN A 82 5.91 -9.56 -25.84
C ASN A 82 7.39 -9.87 -26.08
N GLY A 83 8.15 -10.09 -24.99
CA GLY A 83 9.57 -10.44 -25.04
C GLY A 83 10.53 -9.27 -25.30
N LYS A 84 10.03 -8.03 -25.37
CA LYS A 84 10.86 -6.83 -25.59
C LYS A 84 11.57 -6.33 -24.33
N ILE A 85 11.09 -6.74 -23.16
CA ILE A 85 11.71 -6.45 -21.86
C ILE A 85 12.23 -7.77 -21.31
N GLU A 86 13.50 -7.78 -20.92
CA GLU A 86 14.14 -8.90 -20.22
C GLU A 86 13.39 -9.21 -18.92
N ALA A 87 13.17 -10.50 -18.69
CA ALA A 87 12.62 -11.01 -17.47
C ALA A 87 13.57 -12.01 -16.82
N GLU A 88 13.31 -12.36 -15.56
CA GLU A 88 14.09 -13.32 -14.81
C GLU A 88 13.17 -14.32 -14.12
N ASN A 89 13.57 -15.59 -14.13
CA ASN A 89 12.81 -16.67 -13.49
C ASN A 89 13.36 -17.05 -12.09
N GLU A 90 12.80 -18.09 -11.47
CA GLU A 90 13.21 -18.52 -10.13
C GLU A 90 14.63 -19.07 -10.04
N ARG A 91 15.23 -19.44 -11.17
CA ARG A 91 16.60 -19.98 -11.28
C ARG A 91 17.62 -18.87 -11.51
N GLY A 92 17.18 -17.62 -11.67
CA GLY A 92 18.03 -16.49 -12.03
C GLY A 92 18.40 -16.45 -13.51
N GLU A 93 17.73 -17.25 -14.35
CA GLU A 93 17.93 -17.23 -15.80
C GLU A 93 17.25 -15.98 -16.37
N THR A 94 17.94 -15.32 -17.30
CA THR A 94 17.37 -14.22 -18.09
C THR A 94 16.52 -14.81 -19.21
N ILE A 95 15.29 -14.31 -19.34
CA ILE A 95 14.30 -14.71 -20.33
C ILE A 95 14.05 -13.51 -21.24
N ALA A 96 14.44 -13.63 -22.50
CA ALA A 96 14.35 -12.57 -23.50
C ALA A 96 13.72 -13.07 -24.80
N GLY A 97 12.94 -12.21 -25.46
CA GLY A 97 12.20 -12.61 -26.65
C GLY A 97 10.91 -13.36 -26.35
N LEU A 98 10.03 -13.43 -27.36
CA LEU A 98 8.71 -14.04 -27.20
C LEU A 98 8.78 -15.56 -27.08
N ASP A 99 9.72 -16.18 -27.80
CA ASP A 99 9.84 -17.63 -27.88
C ASP A 99 10.29 -18.21 -26.53
N GLU A 100 11.28 -17.62 -25.86
CA GLU A 100 11.70 -18.05 -24.52
C GLU A 100 10.60 -17.87 -23.47
N VAL A 101 9.77 -16.83 -23.60
CA VAL A 101 8.59 -16.63 -22.72
C VAL A 101 7.57 -17.74 -22.93
N GLN A 102 7.34 -18.16 -24.19
CA GLN A 102 6.45 -19.27 -24.51
C GLN A 102 7.01 -20.60 -24.02
N GLU A 103 8.31 -20.83 -24.23
CA GLU A 103 9.00 -22.04 -23.75
C GLU A 103 8.91 -22.15 -22.23
N LEU A 104 9.21 -21.07 -21.49
CA LEU A 104 9.05 -21.06 -20.03
C LEU A 104 7.61 -21.34 -19.60
N PHE A 105 6.63 -20.80 -20.33
CA PHE A 105 5.22 -21.07 -20.08
C PHE A 105 4.86 -22.55 -20.28
N GLU A 106 5.41 -23.20 -21.30
CA GLU A 106 5.25 -24.64 -21.52
C GLU A 106 5.93 -25.47 -20.42
N GLN A 107 7.14 -25.06 -19.98
CA GLN A 107 7.85 -25.67 -18.84
C GLN A 107 7.07 -25.57 -17.53
N TRP A 108 6.16 -24.61 -17.38
CA TRP A 108 5.26 -24.57 -16.22
C TRP A 108 4.29 -25.75 -16.18
N GLY A 109 4.15 -26.55 -17.24
CA GLY A 109 3.55 -27.89 -17.18
C GLY A 109 2.16 -27.91 -16.55
N PHE A 110 1.23 -27.10 -17.09
CA PHE A 110 -0.12 -27.04 -16.55
C PHE A 110 -0.93 -28.29 -16.87
N ASP A 111 -1.30 -29.04 -15.83
CA ASP A 111 -2.10 -30.25 -15.98
C ASP A 111 -3.41 -30.00 -16.76
N ALA A 112 -3.61 -30.84 -17.79
CA ALA A 112 -4.75 -30.79 -18.70
C ALA A 112 -6.03 -31.36 -18.06
N ASN A 113 -5.89 -32.24 -17.07
CA ASN A 113 -7.00 -33.03 -16.50
C ASN A 113 -7.51 -32.52 -15.15
N ASN A 114 -7.23 -31.26 -14.79
CA ASN A 114 -7.47 -30.83 -13.42
C ASN A 114 -8.98 -30.59 -13.11
N SER A 115 -9.50 -31.37 -12.16
CA SER A 115 -10.81 -31.24 -11.51
C SER A 115 -11.02 -29.90 -10.79
N GLU A 116 -9.97 -29.07 -10.67
CA GLU A 116 -9.97 -27.78 -10.00
C GLU A 116 -10.07 -26.58 -10.94
N ARG A 117 -10.97 -26.64 -11.95
CA ARG A 117 -11.22 -25.59 -12.97
C ARG A 117 -11.36 -24.16 -12.42
N ASN A 118 -11.69 -24.00 -11.13
CA ASN A 118 -11.93 -22.72 -10.48
C ASN A 118 -10.73 -22.13 -9.73
N ARG A 119 -9.62 -22.86 -9.57
CA ARG A 119 -8.43 -22.33 -8.88
C ARG A 119 -7.58 -21.48 -9.82
N ALA A 120 -7.00 -20.42 -9.28
CA ALA A 120 -6.01 -19.63 -10.01
C ALA A 120 -4.78 -20.49 -10.29
N LYS A 121 -4.30 -20.48 -11.54
CA LYS A 121 -3.05 -21.08 -12.03
C LYS A 121 -1.84 -20.17 -11.80
N SER A 122 -2.03 -18.85 -11.77
CA SER A 122 -1.00 -17.90 -11.37
C SER A 122 -1.55 -16.76 -10.50
N VAL A 123 -0.68 -16.16 -9.69
CA VAL A 123 -0.93 -14.91 -8.96
C VAL A 123 0.01 -13.84 -9.51
N HIS A 124 -0.53 -12.64 -9.73
CA HIS A 124 0.21 -11.50 -10.26
C HIS A 124 0.50 -10.52 -9.14
N ILE A 125 1.78 -10.24 -8.90
CA ILE A 125 2.25 -9.35 -7.84
C ILE A 125 2.97 -8.18 -8.48
N VAL A 126 2.77 -6.98 -7.94
CA VAL A 126 3.53 -5.78 -8.34
C VAL A 126 4.22 -5.23 -7.11
N LEU A 127 5.53 -5.00 -7.25
CA LEU A 127 6.38 -4.30 -6.29
C LEU A 127 6.73 -2.95 -6.89
N SER A 128 6.45 -1.85 -6.21
CA SER A 128 6.78 -0.52 -6.74
C SER A 128 7.33 0.42 -5.68
N MET A 129 8.06 1.41 -6.16
CA MET A 129 8.60 2.51 -5.36
C MET A 129 8.18 3.87 -5.92
N PRO A 130 8.15 4.94 -5.09
CA PRO A 130 7.92 6.30 -5.57
C PRO A 130 8.92 6.73 -6.65
N ASN A 131 8.53 7.74 -7.43
CA ASN A 131 9.38 8.33 -8.45
C ASN A 131 10.71 8.82 -7.87
N GLY A 132 11.78 8.74 -8.64
CA GLY A 132 13.15 9.09 -8.23
C GLY A 132 13.91 7.98 -7.50
N THR A 133 13.30 6.81 -7.29
CA THR A 133 14.02 5.64 -6.76
C THR A 133 14.81 4.94 -7.87
N ASP A 134 16.05 4.53 -7.60
CA ASP A 134 16.88 3.79 -8.57
C ASP A 134 16.21 2.48 -9.01
N PRO A 135 15.87 2.32 -10.31
CA PRO A 135 15.24 1.11 -10.83
C PRO A 135 16.09 -0.16 -10.65
N ASN A 136 17.41 -0.06 -10.68
CA ASN A 136 18.28 -1.24 -10.55
C ASN A 136 18.28 -1.79 -9.12
N ALA A 137 18.33 -0.91 -8.13
CA ALA A 137 18.15 -1.29 -6.74
C ALA A 137 16.73 -1.81 -6.44
N VAL A 138 15.69 -1.28 -7.13
CA VAL A 138 14.33 -1.85 -7.09
C VAL A 138 14.30 -3.29 -7.64
N LEU A 139 14.91 -3.52 -8.80
CA LEU A 139 15.03 -4.86 -9.39
C LEU A 139 15.81 -5.82 -8.48
N TRP A 140 16.93 -5.37 -7.91
CA TRP A 140 17.70 -6.18 -6.97
C TRP A 140 16.86 -6.56 -5.74
N ALA A 141 16.13 -5.60 -5.17
CA ALA A 141 15.29 -5.85 -4.00
C ALA A 141 14.11 -6.78 -4.34
N ALA A 142 13.51 -6.64 -5.53
CA ALA A 142 12.47 -7.52 -6.02
C ALA A 142 12.98 -8.95 -6.26
N ARG A 143 14.18 -9.11 -6.81
CA ARG A 143 14.87 -10.39 -6.98
C ARG A 143 15.08 -11.09 -5.64
N LYS A 144 15.66 -10.40 -4.65
CA LYS A 144 15.86 -10.97 -3.31
C LYS A 144 14.55 -11.29 -2.60
N PHE A 145 13.54 -10.45 -2.78
CA PHE A 145 12.19 -10.74 -2.31
C PHE A 145 11.62 -12.02 -2.96
N ALA A 146 11.67 -12.16 -4.28
CA ALA A 146 11.11 -13.31 -4.99
C ALA A 146 11.87 -14.61 -4.67
N GLN A 147 13.20 -14.51 -4.51
CA GLN A 147 14.06 -15.59 -4.03
C GLN A 147 13.58 -16.12 -2.68
N GLU A 148 13.45 -15.24 -1.70
CA GLU A 148 13.08 -15.60 -0.32
C GLU A 148 11.60 -16.01 -0.19
N ALA A 149 10.69 -15.38 -0.94
CA ALA A 149 9.26 -15.61 -0.81
C ALA A 149 8.74 -16.83 -1.59
N PHE A 150 9.37 -17.18 -2.72
CA PHE A 150 8.79 -18.13 -3.68
C PHE A 150 9.73 -19.23 -4.16
N SER A 151 11.03 -18.97 -4.33
CA SER A 151 11.93 -19.91 -5.06
C SER A 151 12.07 -21.28 -4.42
N GLN A 152 11.79 -21.40 -3.12
CA GLN A 152 11.81 -22.71 -2.45
C GLN A 152 10.78 -23.68 -3.02
N ASN A 153 9.62 -23.19 -3.49
CA ASN A 153 8.52 -24.07 -3.89
C ASN A 153 7.75 -23.61 -5.14
N HIS A 154 7.92 -22.40 -5.64
CA HIS A 154 7.10 -21.87 -6.73
C HIS A 154 7.95 -21.33 -7.87
N GLN A 155 7.56 -21.69 -9.10
CA GLN A 155 8.06 -21.07 -10.33
C GLN A 155 7.53 -19.65 -10.45
N TYR A 156 8.34 -18.74 -10.98
CA TYR A 156 7.90 -17.38 -11.28
C TYR A 156 8.64 -16.76 -12.46
N LEU A 157 8.09 -15.66 -12.97
CA LEU A 157 8.72 -14.77 -13.93
C LEU A 157 8.57 -13.33 -13.44
N MET A 158 9.66 -12.55 -13.43
CA MET A 158 9.66 -11.14 -13.04
C MET A 158 10.24 -10.23 -14.09
N ALA A 159 9.68 -9.03 -14.25
CA ALA A 159 10.16 -8.03 -15.21
C ALA A 159 10.11 -6.63 -14.60
N LEU A 160 11.18 -5.84 -14.78
CA LEU A 160 11.27 -4.45 -14.37
C LEU A 160 10.63 -3.54 -15.42
N HIS A 161 9.72 -2.67 -14.99
CA HIS A 161 9.09 -1.63 -15.78
C HIS A 161 9.53 -0.25 -15.28
N THR A 162 10.05 0.56 -16.20
CA THR A 162 10.48 1.95 -15.99
C THR A 162 9.76 2.93 -16.93
N ASP A 163 8.78 2.44 -17.68
CA ASP A 163 7.97 3.17 -18.67
C ASP A 163 6.80 3.97 -18.05
N THR A 164 6.76 4.07 -16.72
CA THR A 164 5.78 4.85 -15.96
C THR A 164 6.47 5.67 -14.88
N ASP A 165 5.76 6.63 -14.27
CA ASP A 165 6.31 7.51 -13.22
C ASP A 165 6.93 6.78 -12.01
N HIS A 166 6.59 5.51 -11.79
CA HIS A 166 7.06 4.73 -10.65
C HIS A 166 7.80 3.48 -11.13
N PRO A 167 9.09 3.30 -10.77
CA PRO A 167 9.78 2.06 -11.07
C PRO A 167 9.08 0.90 -10.36
N HIS A 168 8.75 -0.15 -11.10
CA HIS A 168 8.02 -1.27 -10.57
C HIS A 168 8.39 -2.59 -11.23
N VAL A 169 8.32 -3.67 -10.46
CA VAL A 169 8.55 -5.03 -10.93
C VAL A 169 7.22 -5.78 -10.92
N HIS A 170 6.86 -6.36 -12.06
CA HIS A 170 5.78 -7.34 -12.12
C HIS A 170 6.34 -8.73 -11.87
N LEU A 171 5.56 -9.55 -11.17
CA LEU A 171 5.90 -10.92 -10.82
C LEU A 171 4.70 -11.82 -11.09
N ALA A 172 4.84 -12.77 -12.01
CA ALA A 172 3.88 -13.83 -12.24
C ALA A 172 4.35 -15.08 -11.49
N VAL A 173 3.61 -15.52 -10.47
CA VAL A 173 3.95 -16.69 -9.66
C VAL A 173 2.99 -17.83 -9.97
N LYS A 174 3.51 -19.01 -10.33
CA LYS A 174 2.70 -20.23 -10.50
C LYS A 174 2.14 -20.64 -9.13
N THR A 175 0.82 -20.82 -9.05
CA THR A 175 0.18 -21.07 -7.76
C THR A 175 0.45 -22.47 -7.25
N GLN A 176 0.48 -23.49 -8.12
CA GLN A 176 0.89 -24.83 -7.76
C GLN A 176 2.41 -24.87 -7.69
N GLY A 177 2.94 -25.25 -6.54
CA GLY A 177 4.36 -25.40 -6.30
C GLY A 177 4.94 -26.70 -6.84
N PHE A 178 6.25 -26.87 -6.70
CA PHE A 178 6.98 -28.08 -7.04
C PHE A 178 6.51 -29.28 -6.19
N ASP A 179 6.10 -29.02 -4.95
CA ASP A 179 5.52 -30.01 -4.03
C ASP A 179 4.02 -30.27 -4.25
N MET A 180 3.44 -29.76 -5.34
CA MET A 180 2.02 -29.82 -5.66
C MET A 180 1.08 -29.08 -4.70
N THR A 181 1.61 -28.36 -3.71
CA THR A 181 0.81 -27.50 -2.83
C THR A 181 0.55 -26.15 -3.47
N TYR A 182 -0.56 -25.52 -3.09
CA TYR A 182 -0.95 -24.23 -3.65
C TYR A 182 -0.50 -23.06 -2.77
N LEU A 183 -0.02 -22.01 -3.41
CA LEU A 183 0.32 -20.74 -2.80
C LEU A 183 -0.87 -20.17 -2.04
N LYS A 184 -0.74 -20.10 -0.72
CA LYS A 184 -1.72 -19.46 0.16
C LYS A 184 -1.29 -18.03 0.44
N ARG A 185 -2.21 -17.08 0.27
CA ARG A 185 -1.97 -15.67 0.57
C ARG A 185 -3.13 -15.04 1.36
N SER A 186 -2.79 -14.49 2.51
CA SER A 186 -3.65 -13.75 3.42
C SER A 186 -3.24 -12.27 3.47
N LYS A 187 -4.03 -11.44 4.17
CA LYS A 187 -3.68 -10.03 4.39
C LYS A 187 -2.40 -9.88 5.21
N ALA A 188 -2.12 -10.81 6.11
CA ALA A 188 -0.89 -10.83 6.91
C ALA A 188 0.33 -11.13 6.02
N ASP A 189 0.22 -12.11 5.12
CA ASP A 189 1.33 -12.45 4.20
C ASP A 189 1.66 -11.24 3.30
N LEU A 190 0.67 -10.46 2.85
CA LEU A 190 0.91 -9.22 2.10
C LEU A 190 1.63 -8.14 2.93
N GLN A 191 1.41 -8.06 4.24
CA GLN A 191 2.14 -7.12 5.10
C GLN A 191 3.58 -7.59 5.26
N GLU A 192 3.80 -8.87 5.53
CA GLU A 192 5.14 -9.48 5.59
C GLU A 192 5.92 -9.26 4.29
N TRP A 193 5.27 -9.39 3.14
CA TRP A 193 5.90 -9.12 1.84
C TRP A 193 6.32 -7.66 1.65
N ARG A 194 5.51 -6.69 2.10
CA ARG A 194 5.89 -5.27 2.05
C ARG A 194 7.11 -5.00 2.94
N GLU A 195 7.10 -5.54 4.15
CA GLU A 195 8.21 -5.36 5.10
C GLU A 195 9.50 -6.02 4.60
N MET A 196 9.39 -7.21 3.99
CA MET A 196 10.51 -7.90 3.36
C MET A 196 11.10 -7.05 2.23
N PHE A 197 10.26 -6.56 1.31
CA PHE A 197 10.72 -5.72 0.20
C PHE A 197 11.37 -4.41 0.68
N ALA A 198 10.76 -3.73 1.67
CA ALA A 198 11.36 -2.57 2.31
C ALA A 198 12.69 -2.89 3.03
N GLY A 199 12.83 -4.10 3.56
CA GLY A 199 14.10 -4.63 4.08
C GLY A 199 15.17 -4.71 2.99
N LYS A 200 14.87 -5.39 1.88
CA LYS A 200 15.82 -5.55 0.76
C LYS A 200 16.21 -4.23 0.11
N LEU A 201 15.29 -3.27 0.00
CA LEU A 201 15.64 -1.91 -0.46
C LEU A 201 16.64 -1.22 0.47
N ARG A 202 16.48 -1.37 1.79
CA ARG A 202 17.42 -0.79 2.77
C ARG A 202 18.79 -1.44 2.73
N GLU A 203 18.89 -2.72 2.36
CA GLU A 203 20.17 -3.38 2.08
C GLU A 203 20.92 -2.74 0.90
N GLN A 204 20.19 -2.10 -0.03
CA GLN A 204 20.74 -1.30 -1.14
C GLN A 204 20.90 0.20 -0.80
N GLY A 205 20.77 0.57 0.48
CA GLY A 205 20.87 1.97 0.92
C GLY A 205 19.64 2.84 0.61
N ILE A 206 18.58 2.28 0.02
CA ILE A 206 17.34 3.01 -0.23
C ILE A 206 16.55 3.09 1.08
N GLN A 207 16.27 4.32 1.53
CA GLN A 207 15.31 4.52 2.62
C GLN A 207 13.95 4.01 2.15
N ALA A 208 13.37 3.06 2.87
CA ALA A 208 12.09 2.45 2.54
C ALA A 208 11.39 1.96 3.80
N GLU A 209 10.07 2.09 3.83
CA GLU A 209 9.23 1.61 4.93
C GLU A 209 7.93 0.98 4.39
N ALA A 210 7.28 0.19 5.23
CA ALA A 210 6.07 -0.56 4.90
C ALA A 210 4.98 -0.40 5.97
N THR A 211 4.67 0.83 6.37
CA THR A 211 3.64 1.06 7.39
C THR A 211 2.22 1.00 6.81
N PRO A 212 1.28 0.33 7.50
CA PRO A 212 -0.13 0.41 7.14
C PRO A 212 -0.64 1.85 7.18
N ARG A 213 -1.58 2.18 6.29
CA ARG A 213 -2.15 3.55 6.21
C ARG A 213 -2.65 4.12 7.54
N ARG A 214 -3.21 3.27 8.41
CA ARG A 214 -3.71 3.66 9.73
C ARG A 214 -2.60 4.15 10.66
N ALA A 215 -1.42 3.52 10.61
CA ALA A 215 -0.22 3.95 11.34
C ALA A 215 0.23 5.37 10.96
N ARG A 216 -0.18 5.85 9.78
CA ARG A 216 0.11 7.20 9.26
C ARG A 216 -1.05 8.19 9.35
N GLY A 217 -2.14 7.84 10.04
CA GLY A 217 -3.31 8.73 10.12
C GLY A 217 -4.22 8.71 8.89
N VAL A 218 -3.95 7.87 7.88
CA VAL A 218 -4.73 7.84 6.64
C VAL A 218 -5.90 6.88 6.77
N ALA A 219 -7.06 7.41 7.14
CA ALA A 219 -8.32 6.68 7.28
C ALA A 219 -9.07 6.48 5.95
N VAL A 220 -8.86 7.36 4.98
CA VAL A 220 -9.56 7.32 3.69
C VAL A 220 -9.09 6.12 2.86
N LYS A 221 -10.03 5.33 2.36
CA LYS A 221 -9.73 4.23 1.45
C LYS A 221 -9.21 4.80 0.12
N GLY A 222 -8.08 4.30 -0.33
CA GLY A 222 -7.58 4.61 -1.67
C GLY A 222 -8.60 4.22 -2.74
N LYS A 223 -8.71 5.04 -3.78
CA LYS A 223 -9.59 4.76 -4.92
C LYS A 223 -9.10 3.50 -5.63
N SER A 224 -10.04 2.68 -6.10
CA SER A 224 -9.70 1.52 -6.96
C SER A 224 -9.06 2.01 -8.25
N GLN A 225 -8.15 1.22 -8.85
CA GLN A 225 -7.55 1.54 -10.14
C GLN A 225 -8.62 1.69 -11.24
N SER A 226 -9.66 0.86 -11.23
CA SER A 226 -10.80 0.99 -12.16
C SER A 226 -11.51 2.34 -11.98
N MET A 227 -11.69 2.79 -10.73
CA MET A 227 -12.27 4.09 -10.44
C MET A 227 -11.34 5.21 -10.90
N HIS A 228 -10.04 5.07 -10.71
CA HIS A 228 -9.04 6.05 -11.15
C HIS A 228 -9.06 6.21 -12.67
N HIS A 229 -9.01 5.10 -13.43
CA HIS A 229 -9.15 5.14 -14.89
C HIS A 229 -10.50 5.73 -15.30
N LEU A 230 -11.61 5.31 -14.70
CA LEU A 230 -12.92 5.91 -14.99
C LEU A 230 -12.92 7.43 -14.76
N THR A 231 -12.30 7.94 -13.69
CA THR A 231 -12.35 9.38 -13.36
C THR A 231 -11.29 10.23 -14.06
N PHE A 232 -10.16 9.64 -14.45
CA PHE A 232 -8.99 10.39 -14.92
C PHE A 232 -8.46 9.93 -16.29
N ASP A 233 -9.11 8.97 -16.97
CA ASP A 233 -8.78 8.62 -18.35
C ASP A 233 -9.04 9.83 -19.24
N LYS A 234 -7.98 10.27 -19.91
CA LYS A 234 -7.96 11.42 -20.79
C LYS A 234 -7.68 10.95 -22.20
N ASP A 235 -8.27 11.61 -23.18
CA ASP A 235 -7.94 11.38 -24.58
C ASP A 235 -6.55 11.96 -24.91
N LYS A 236 -6.12 11.71 -26.16
CA LYS A 236 -4.86 12.23 -26.71
C LYS A 236 -4.78 13.77 -26.73
N HIS A 237 -5.88 14.46 -26.46
CA HIS A 237 -5.98 15.93 -26.37
C HIS A 237 -6.11 16.42 -24.93
N GLY A 238 -6.02 15.52 -23.93
CA GLY A 238 -6.12 15.86 -22.52
C GLY A 238 -7.55 15.99 -21.97
N ASN A 239 -8.57 15.71 -22.78
CA ASN A 239 -9.97 15.79 -22.37
C ASN A 239 -10.42 14.52 -21.64
N PRO A 240 -11.22 14.59 -20.57
CA PRO A 240 -11.75 13.40 -19.91
C PRO A 240 -12.57 12.54 -20.88
N ARG A 241 -12.23 11.25 -21.02
CA ARG A 241 -12.95 10.30 -21.89
C ARG A 241 -14.27 9.80 -21.30
N SER A 242 -14.46 9.93 -19.99
CA SER A 242 -15.70 9.52 -19.32
C SER A 242 -16.54 10.74 -18.92
N LYS A 243 -17.87 10.54 -18.86
CA LYS A 243 -18.83 11.54 -18.37
C LYS A 243 -18.77 11.78 -16.84
N GLY A 244 -17.67 11.40 -16.17
CA GLY A 244 -17.55 11.39 -14.73
C GLY A 244 -18.23 10.18 -14.07
N SER A 245 -18.01 10.00 -12.77
CA SER A 245 -18.56 8.86 -12.02
C SER A 245 -19.99 9.17 -11.55
N THR A 246 -20.99 8.43 -12.06
CA THR A 246 -22.39 8.52 -11.58
C THR A 246 -22.48 8.32 -10.07
N VAL A 247 -21.67 7.42 -9.52
CA VAL A 247 -21.58 7.15 -8.08
C VAL A 247 -21.06 8.36 -7.31
N LEU A 248 -20.11 9.12 -7.86
CA LEU A 248 -19.62 10.34 -7.21
C LEU A 248 -20.70 11.43 -7.21
N LYS A 249 -21.39 11.59 -8.34
CA LYS A 249 -22.50 12.55 -8.47
C LYS A 249 -23.60 12.25 -7.46
N GLU A 250 -24.04 10.99 -7.38
CA GLU A 250 -25.06 10.55 -6.42
C GLU A 250 -24.62 10.75 -4.95
N LYS A 251 -23.34 10.49 -4.62
CA LYS A 251 -22.80 10.77 -3.28
C LYS A 251 -22.86 12.26 -2.93
N VAL A 252 -22.53 13.13 -3.88
CA VAL A 252 -22.56 14.59 -3.68
C VAL A 252 -24.00 15.09 -3.54
N GLU A 253 -24.90 14.65 -4.43
CA GLU A 253 -26.32 15.01 -4.37
C GLU A 253 -26.98 14.53 -3.07
N GLY A 254 -26.68 13.30 -2.64
CA GLY A 254 -27.15 12.79 -1.36
C GLY A 254 -26.63 13.60 -0.16
N LEU A 255 -25.35 14.00 -0.20
CA LEU A 255 -24.78 14.87 0.84
C LEU A 255 -25.44 16.25 0.89
N ILE A 256 -25.73 16.86 -0.26
CA ILE A 256 -26.44 18.14 -0.32
C ILE A 256 -27.83 18.00 0.33
N ARG A 257 -28.59 16.95 0.01
CA ARG A 257 -29.90 16.69 0.64
C ARG A 257 -29.80 16.47 2.15
N GLU A 258 -28.71 15.89 2.65
CA GLU A 258 -28.49 15.73 4.09
C GLU A 258 -28.11 17.06 4.77
N ILE A 259 -27.32 17.92 4.10
CA ILE A 259 -26.96 19.26 4.59
C ILE A 259 -28.20 20.18 4.62
N ASP A 260 -29.02 20.13 3.57
CA ASP A 260 -30.24 20.95 3.44
C ASP A 260 -31.39 20.45 4.34
N GLY A 261 -31.15 19.42 5.18
CA GLY A 261 -32.15 18.86 6.10
C GLY A 261 -33.26 18.06 5.42
N GLN A 262 -33.17 17.82 4.11
CA GLN A 262 -34.16 17.05 3.35
C GLN A 262 -34.10 15.54 3.66
N THR A 263 -32.99 15.07 4.24
CA THR A 263 -32.81 13.65 4.62
C THR A 263 -32.08 13.53 5.95
N VAL A 264 -32.52 12.59 6.79
CA VAL A 264 -31.86 12.28 8.07
C VAL A 264 -30.58 11.49 7.81
N SER A 265 -29.47 11.93 8.42
CA SER A 265 -28.21 11.17 8.37
C SER A 265 -28.42 9.79 8.99
N LYS A 266 -28.22 8.74 8.19
CA LYS A 266 -28.26 7.35 8.66
C LYS A 266 -27.13 7.09 9.66
N ASP A 267 -27.38 6.24 10.65
CA ASP A 267 -26.32 5.69 11.51
C ASP A 267 -25.34 4.88 10.67
N ARG A 268 -24.04 5.05 10.94
CA ARG A 268 -22.94 4.41 10.21
C ARG A 268 -21.93 3.84 11.20
N PRO A 269 -22.18 2.64 11.74
CA PRO A 269 -21.30 2.02 12.74
C PRO A 269 -19.85 1.84 12.27
N TRP A 270 -19.62 1.73 10.96
CA TRP A 270 -18.27 1.64 10.40
C TRP A 270 -17.47 2.94 10.47
N GLU A 271 -18.11 4.11 10.53
CA GLU A 271 -17.43 5.40 10.72
C GLU A 271 -16.93 5.51 12.16
N LYS A 272 -17.77 5.14 13.13
CA LYS A 272 -17.40 5.02 14.55
C LYS A 272 -16.27 4.01 14.74
N ALA A 273 -16.42 2.79 14.25
CA ALA A 273 -15.38 1.75 14.37
C ALA A 273 -14.06 2.12 13.65
N MET A 274 -14.12 2.96 12.61
CA MET A 274 -12.93 3.53 11.99
C MET A 274 -12.27 4.55 12.89
N ALA A 275 -13.06 5.48 13.44
CA ALA A 275 -12.60 6.53 14.33
C ALA A 275 -11.96 5.93 15.59
N ASP A 276 -12.61 4.96 16.22
CA ASP A 276 -12.10 4.24 17.40
C ASP A 276 -10.70 3.64 17.13
N LYS A 277 -10.53 2.95 16.00
CA LYS A 277 -9.24 2.39 15.59
C LYS A 277 -8.19 3.45 15.32
N GLN A 278 -8.58 4.61 14.82
CA GLN A 278 -7.65 5.69 14.53
C GLN A 278 -7.25 6.45 15.80
N MET A 279 -8.18 6.56 16.75
CA MET A 279 -7.90 7.07 18.10
C MET A 279 -6.93 6.13 18.82
N GLU A 280 -7.15 4.82 18.79
CA GLU A 280 -6.24 3.81 19.38
C GLU A 280 -4.79 3.99 18.89
N VAL A 281 -4.59 4.18 17.58
CA VAL A 281 -3.26 4.44 17.00
C VAL A 281 -2.68 5.76 17.48
N ARG A 282 -3.49 6.84 17.53
CA ARG A 282 -3.03 8.16 18.00
C ARG A 282 -2.67 8.14 19.48
N GLU A 283 -3.49 7.52 20.31
CA GLU A 283 -3.22 7.31 21.73
C GLU A 283 -1.94 6.52 21.95
N ALA A 284 -1.68 5.49 21.13
CA ALA A 284 -0.42 4.77 21.17
C ALA A 284 0.78 5.69 20.90
N TYR A 285 0.71 6.56 19.88
CA TYR A 285 1.76 7.56 19.62
C TYR A 285 1.91 8.60 20.74
N ILE A 286 0.81 9.09 21.33
CA ILE A 286 0.86 10.01 22.47
C ILE A 286 1.54 9.35 23.67
N ASN A 287 1.23 8.08 23.94
CA ASN A 287 1.85 7.32 25.01
C ASN A 287 3.35 7.10 24.74
N ILE A 288 3.73 6.85 23.48
CA ILE A 288 5.14 6.77 23.09
C ILE A 288 5.85 8.10 23.34
N GLU A 289 5.25 9.22 22.91
CA GLU A 289 5.81 10.56 23.13
C GLU A 289 6.02 10.84 24.63
N LYS A 290 5.02 10.59 25.48
CA LYS A 290 5.13 10.75 26.94
C LYS A 290 6.28 9.94 27.52
N ASN A 291 6.41 8.68 27.10
CA ASN A 291 7.48 7.80 27.57
C ASN A 291 8.87 8.28 27.10
N LEU A 292 8.98 8.81 25.88
CA LEU A 292 10.22 9.38 25.36
C LEU A 292 10.62 10.66 26.11
N ARG A 293 9.66 11.53 26.42
CA ARG A 293 9.89 12.76 27.20
C ARG A 293 10.31 12.48 28.65
N ALA A 294 9.81 11.39 29.23
CA ALA A 294 10.18 10.96 30.57
C ALA A 294 11.59 10.33 30.64
N SER A 295 12.21 10.03 29.50
CA SER A 295 13.58 9.52 29.47
C SER A 295 14.58 10.61 29.86
N ALA A 296 15.70 10.21 30.46
CA ALA A 296 16.79 11.13 30.84
C ALA A 296 17.73 11.49 29.67
N ASP A 297 17.56 10.86 28.50
CA ASP A 297 18.47 11.02 27.37
C ASP A 297 17.96 12.04 26.32
N ASN A 298 18.87 12.90 25.88
CA ASN A 298 18.59 13.97 24.90
C ASN A 298 18.14 13.42 23.53
N GLU A 299 18.57 12.22 23.15
CA GLU A 299 18.17 11.61 21.88
C GLU A 299 16.68 11.22 21.90
N SER A 300 16.17 10.67 23.01
CA SER A 300 14.75 10.39 23.19
C SER A 300 13.91 11.67 23.14
N HIS A 301 14.41 12.78 23.68
CA HIS A 301 13.74 14.09 23.59
C HIS A 301 13.64 14.57 22.14
N LYS A 302 14.72 14.47 21.36
CA LYS A 302 14.70 14.78 19.91
C LYS A 302 13.70 13.91 19.14
N VAL A 303 13.60 12.62 19.48
CA VAL A 303 12.61 11.71 18.88
C VAL A 303 11.20 12.11 19.29
N ALA A 304 10.98 12.51 20.55
CA ALA A 304 9.70 13.00 21.05
C ALA A 304 9.26 14.28 20.31
N ASP A 305 10.16 15.23 20.07
CA ASP A 305 9.85 16.46 19.32
C ASP A 305 9.42 16.16 17.87
N LYS A 306 10.14 15.26 17.20
CA LYS A 306 9.75 14.77 15.87
C LYS A 306 8.39 14.07 15.90
N LEU A 307 8.12 13.28 16.94
CA LEU A 307 6.85 12.58 17.11
C LEU A 307 5.69 13.54 17.38
N ALA A 308 5.90 14.58 18.18
CA ALA A 308 4.93 15.65 18.41
C ALA A 308 4.59 16.39 17.11
N LEU A 309 5.60 16.71 16.31
CA LEU A 309 5.40 17.30 14.98
C LEU A 309 4.62 16.37 14.04
N PHE A 310 4.95 15.08 14.06
CA PHE A 310 4.25 14.06 13.28
C PHE A 310 2.76 13.96 13.67
N LEU A 311 2.46 13.91 14.97
CA LEU A 311 1.08 13.92 15.49
C LEU A 311 0.31 15.17 15.06
N LYS A 312 0.94 16.35 15.10
CA LYS A 312 0.34 17.61 14.63
C LYS A 312 0.05 17.61 13.14
N GLN A 313 0.89 16.94 12.34
CA GLN A 313 0.74 16.84 10.88
C GLN A 313 -0.17 15.69 10.43
N MET A 314 -0.62 14.82 11.34
CA MET A 314 -1.49 13.70 10.97
C MET A 314 -2.82 14.21 10.39
N PRO A 315 -3.30 13.59 9.29
CA PRO A 315 -4.62 13.91 8.74
C PRO A 315 -5.72 13.76 9.79
N PRO A 316 -6.78 14.60 9.73
CA PRO A 316 -7.92 14.46 10.63
C PRO A 316 -8.58 13.09 10.48
N ILE A 317 -9.24 12.62 11.54
CA ILE A 317 -9.97 11.34 11.56
C ILE A 317 -11.28 11.53 10.79
N GLU A 318 -11.20 11.60 9.46
CA GLU A 318 -12.35 11.83 8.58
C GLU A 318 -12.50 10.69 7.56
N THR A 319 -13.75 10.30 7.27
CA THR A 319 -14.08 9.40 6.14
C THR A 319 -14.07 10.18 4.81
N GLU A 320 -14.12 9.47 3.68
CA GLU A 320 -14.32 10.12 2.36
C GLU A 320 -15.56 11.02 2.37
N ARG A 321 -16.63 10.57 3.03
CA ARG A 321 -17.87 11.30 3.17
C ARG A 321 -17.69 12.57 4.03
N MET A 322 -17.11 12.46 5.22
CA MET A 322 -16.85 13.61 6.09
C MET A 322 -15.98 14.65 5.38
N LYS A 323 -14.98 14.19 4.61
CA LYS A 323 -14.16 15.07 3.77
C LYS A 323 -14.98 15.78 2.69
N LEU A 324 -15.84 15.06 1.96
CA LEU A 324 -16.74 15.66 0.97
C LEU A 324 -17.70 16.66 1.61
N GLN A 325 -18.26 16.34 2.78
CA GLN A 325 -19.14 17.22 3.53
C GLN A 325 -18.41 18.52 3.95
N ARG A 326 -17.18 18.41 4.46
CA ARG A 326 -16.35 19.57 4.80
C ARG A 326 -16.03 20.43 3.58
N GLN A 327 -15.70 19.81 2.45
CA GLN A 327 -15.43 20.51 1.18
C GLN A 327 -16.68 21.21 0.65
N LEU A 328 -17.84 20.55 0.69
CA LEU A 328 -19.12 21.14 0.28
C LEU A 328 -19.50 22.32 1.16
N ALA A 329 -19.38 22.18 2.49
CA ALA A 329 -19.64 23.27 3.42
C ALA A 329 -18.75 24.49 3.14
N GLN A 330 -17.47 24.28 2.81
CA GLN A 330 -16.54 25.35 2.45
C GLN A 330 -16.89 26.03 1.13
N VAL A 331 -17.36 25.27 0.12
CA VAL A 331 -17.80 25.85 -1.16
C VAL A 331 -19.11 26.63 -0.98
N MET A 332 -20.05 26.09 -0.21
CA MET A 332 -21.33 26.76 0.09
C MET A 332 -21.11 28.03 0.89
N SER A 333 -20.20 28.05 1.87
CA SER A 333 -19.88 29.26 2.65
C SER A 333 -19.26 30.35 1.76
N VAL A 334 -18.32 29.99 0.89
CA VAL A 334 -17.72 30.93 -0.09
C VAL A 334 -18.79 31.49 -1.03
N GLN A 335 -19.72 30.66 -1.51
CA GLN A 335 -20.82 31.13 -2.36
C GLN A 335 -21.77 32.08 -1.62
N GLN A 336 -22.05 31.84 -0.35
CA GLN A 336 -22.87 32.73 0.49
C GLN A 336 -22.16 34.06 0.76
N GLU A 337 -20.85 34.06 1.00
CA GLU A 337 -20.04 35.28 1.16
C GLU A 337 -19.99 36.10 -0.15
N VAL A 338 -19.81 35.44 -1.30
CA VAL A 338 -19.84 36.14 -2.60
C VAL A 338 -21.23 36.72 -2.88
N ALA A 339 -22.30 36.02 -2.51
CA ALA A 339 -23.68 36.49 -2.67
C ALA A 339 -24.06 37.62 -1.69
N SER A 340 -23.42 37.71 -0.52
CA SER A 340 -23.64 38.80 0.44
C SER A 340 -22.84 40.06 0.09
N VAL A 341 -21.61 39.91 -0.43
CA VAL A 341 -20.78 41.02 -0.93
C VAL A 341 -21.38 41.64 -2.20
N GLY A 342 -21.99 40.85 -3.09
CA GLY A 342 -22.70 41.37 -4.27
C GLY A 342 -24.01 42.12 -3.96
N LYS A 343 -24.47 42.16 -2.70
CA LYS A 343 -25.70 42.86 -2.26
C LYS A 343 -25.43 44.17 -1.49
N GLN A 344 -24.18 44.53 -1.24
CA GLN A 344 -23.76 45.83 -0.67
C GLN A 344 -22.84 46.48 -1.71
N ASP A 345 -23.28 47.32 -2.67
CA ASP A 345 -23.71 48.73 -2.61
C ASP A 345 -23.78 49.24 -4.10
N PRO A 346 -24.21 50.46 -4.52
CA PRO A 346 -24.86 51.56 -3.81
C PRO A 346 -26.05 52.21 -4.56
N THR A 347 -27.21 52.31 -3.93
CA THR A 347 -28.20 53.35 -4.30
C THR A 347 -28.67 54.08 -3.05
N LYS A 348 -27.78 54.90 -2.50
CA LYS A 348 -28.14 56.03 -1.62
C LYS A 348 -27.28 57.24 -1.98
N SER A 349 -27.64 57.91 -3.06
CA SER A 349 -27.50 59.36 -3.18
C SER A 349 -28.43 59.88 -4.28
N ARG A 350 -29.63 60.29 -3.90
CA ARG A 350 -30.25 61.53 -4.39
C ARG A 350 -31.40 61.93 -3.50
#